data_AF-A0A1F7FEJ8-F1
#
_entry.id   AF-A0A1F7FEJ8-F1
#
_cell.length_a   1.000
_cell.length_b   1.000
_cell.length_c   1.000
_cell.angle_alpha   90.00
_cell.angle_beta   90.00
_cell.angle_gamma   90.00
#
_symmetry.space_group_name_H-M   'P 1'
#
loop_
_entity.id
_entity.type
_entity.pdbx_description
1 polymer ?
#
loop_
_entity_poly.entity_id
_entity_poly.type
_entity_poly.pdbx_seq_one_letter_code
_entity_poly.pdbx_strand_id
1 'polypeptide(L)'
;MEIQKAAKRLREVLDEAVPDGIEKADFILNRGAIAIEIKGSSQVDDASLKGLKAFCEDYAPERAIVVSNESRPRKHGSMDIIPWRDFLERLWNGVIVR
;
A
#
# COMPACT_ATOMS: atom_id res chain seq x y z
N MET A 1 11.22 1.87 12.18
CA MET A 1 12.32 0.94 11.81
C MET A 1 11.81 -0.46 11.40
N GLU A 2 10.61 -0.87 11.80
CA GLU A 2 10.07 -2.22 11.52
C GLU A 2 9.34 -2.37 10.17
N ILE A 3 8.59 -1.35 9.72
CA ILE A 3 7.75 -1.47 8.51
C ILE A 3 8.56 -1.70 7.22
N GLN A 4 9.74 -1.10 7.10
CA GLN A 4 10.59 -1.26 5.91
C GLN A 4 11.21 -2.67 5.83
N LYS A 5 11.47 -3.32 6.97
CA LYS A 5 11.90 -4.72 7.01
C LYS A 5 10.75 -5.66 6.64
N ALA A 6 9.54 -5.39 7.14
CA ALA A 6 8.34 -6.13 6.78
C ALA A 6 8.02 -6.00 5.28
N ALA A 7 8.13 -4.79 4.72
CA ALA A 7 7.99 -4.52 3.29
C ALA A 7 8.96 -5.35 2.45
N LYS A 8 10.25 -5.37 2.84
CA LYS A 8 11.26 -6.19 2.17
C LYS A 8 10.90 -7.69 2.20
N ARG A 9 10.43 -8.19 3.36
CA ARG A 9 10.01 -9.58 3.52
C ARG A 9 8.75 -9.91 2.71
N LEU A 10 7.81 -8.97 2.57
CA LEU A 10 6.63 -9.11 1.71
C LEU A 10 7.02 -9.17 0.23
N ARG A 11 7.99 -8.37 -0.22
CA ARG A 11 8.52 -8.47 -1.60
C ARG A 11 9.17 -9.83 -1.89
N GLU A 12 9.73 -10.50 -0.89
CA GLU A 12 10.27 -11.86 -1.04
C GLU A 12 9.17 -12.94 -1.15
N VAL A 13 7.92 -12.63 -0.74
CA VAL A 13 6.79 -13.58 -0.68
C VAL A 13 5.78 -13.35 -1.79
N LEU A 14 5.59 -12.10 -2.21
CA LEU A 14 4.63 -11.69 -3.23
C LEU A 14 5.36 -11.51 -4.57
N ASP A 15 5.38 -12.59 -5.35
CA ASP A 15 6.05 -12.66 -6.65
C ASP A 15 5.16 -12.05 -7.75
N GLU A 16 5.00 -10.74 -7.76
CA GLU A 16 4.63 -9.99 -8.97
C GLU A 16 5.50 -8.73 -9.04
N ALA A 17 6.55 -8.79 -9.87
CA ALA A 17 7.40 -7.65 -10.16
C ALA A 17 6.56 -6.53 -10.77
N VAL A 18 6.58 -5.37 -10.14
CA VAL A 18 6.06 -4.12 -10.71
C VAL A 18 6.93 -3.79 -11.93
N PRO A 19 6.39 -3.75 -13.17
CA PRO A 19 7.19 -3.48 -14.37
C PRO A 19 8.02 -2.21 -14.25
N ASP A 20 9.24 -2.22 -14.79
CA ASP A 20 10.12 -1.05 -14.83
C ASP A 20 9.37 0.18 -15.38
N GLY A 21 9.37 1.25 -14.60
CA GLY A 21 8.63 2.49 -14.89
C GLY A 21 7.37 2.73 -14.03
N ILE A 22 6.93 1.75 -13.22
CA ILE A 22 5.85 1.92 -12.24
C ILE A 22 6.47 2.22 -10.86
N GLU A 23 7.04 3.40 -10.69
CA GLU A 23 7.70 3.82 -9.42
C GLU A 23 6.72 4.28 -8.32
N LYS A 24 5.41 4.13 -8.55
CA LYS A 24 4.37 4.86 -7.79
C LYS A 24 3.66 4.04 -6.70
N ALA A 25 3.73 2.71 -6.75
CA ALA A 25 3.15 1.78 -5.78
C ALA A 25 4.15 0.67 -5.44
N ASP A 26 4.24 0.29 -4.17
CA ASP A 26 5.13 -0.77 -3.69
C ASP A 26 4.65 -2.19 -4.03
N PHE A 27 3.33 -2.41 -4.08
CA PHE A 27 2.72 -3.68 -4.45
C PHE A 27 1.45 -3.48 -5.25
N ILE A 28 1.20 -4.42 -6.16
CA ILE A 28 -0.04 -4.54 -6.91
C ILE A 28 -0.55 -5.96 -6.69
N LEU A 29 -1.80 -6.12 -6.26
CA LEU A 29 -2.41 -7.42 -5.99
C LEU A 29 -3.66 -7.62 -6.84
N ASN A 30 -4.10 -8.87 -6.93
CA ASN A 30 -5.34 -9.26 -7.59
C ASN A 30 -5.45 -8.69 -9.01
N ARG A 31 -4.40 -8.92 -9.84
CA ARG A 31 -4.34 -8.51 -11.25
C ARG A 31 -4.57 -7.00 -11.47
N GLY A 32 -4.08 -6.15 -10.56
CA GLY A 32 -4.21 -4.69 -10.69
C GLY A 32 -5.34 -4.06 -9.88
N ALA A 33 -6.24 -4.86 -9.30
CA ALA A 33 -7.39 -4.32 -8.57
C ALA A 33 -7.00 -3.61 -7.26
N ILE A 34 -5.85 -3.96 -6.67
CA ILE A 34 -5.41 -3.40 -5.38
C ILE A 34 -4.00 -2.84 -5.52
N ALA A 35 -3.85 -1.54 -5.28
CA ALA A 35 -2.56 -0.86 -5.21
C ALA A 35 -2.18 -0.55 -3.75
N ILE A 36 -0.94 -0.84 -3.38
CA ILE A 36 -0.43 -0.63 -2.01
C ILE A 36 0.87 0.17 -2.06
N GLU A 37 0.95 1.20 -1.23
CA GLU A 37 2.15 2.00 -1.00
C GLU A 37 2.55 1.92 0.48
N ILE A 38 3.84 1.77 0.80
CA ILE A 38 4.34 1.66 2.16
C ILE A 38 5.11 2.92 2.55
N LYS A 39 4.70 3.57 3.64
CA LYS A 39 5.36 4.74 4.21
C LYS A 39 5.91 4.47 5.59
N GLY A 40 7.17 4.82 5.79
CA GLY A 40 7.83 4.77 7.10
C GLY A 40 7.35 5.83 8.10
N SER A 41 6.53 6.79 7.68
CA SER A 41 6.12 7.92 8.51
C SER A 41 5.02 7.56 9.51
N SER A 42 5.01 8.27 10.64
CA SER A 42 3.94 8.21 11.66
C SER A 42 2.76 9.13 11.34
N GLN A 43 2.85 9.87 10.24
CA GLN A 43 1.80 10.73 9.69
C GLN A 43 1.97 10.77 8.17
N VAL A 44 0.88 10.53 7.44
CA VAL A 44 0.84 10.58 5.98
C VAL A 44 0.16 11.89 5.57
N ASP A 45 0.87 12.71 4.79
CA ASP A 45 0.36 13.97 4.25
C ASP A 45 0.12 13.89 2.74
N ASP A 46 -0.54 14.89 2.17
CA ASP A 46 -0.84 14.95 0.74
C ASP A 46 0.40 14.88 -0.15
N ALA A 47 1.54 15.42 0.30
CA ALA A 47 2.78 15.41 -0.46
C ALA A 47 3.31 13.97 -0.61
N SER A 48 3.21 13.16 0.45
CA SER A 48 3.61 11.77 0.44
C SER A 48 2.72 10.86 -0.41
N LEU A 49 1.52 11.32 -0.78
CA LEU A 49 0.53 10.57 -1.56
C LEU A 49 0.61 10.78 -3.07
N LYS A 50 1.47 11.69 -3.55
CA LYS A 50 1.53 12.05 -4.99
C LYS A 50 1.79 10.86 -5.91
N GLY A 51 2.68 9.94 -5.50
CA GLY A 51 2.97 8.72 -6.27
C GLY A 51 1.71 7.89 -6.47
N LEU A 52 1.11 7.43 -5.37
CA LEU A 52 -0.10 6.61 -5.42
C LEU A 52 -1.29 7.33 -6.09
N LYS A 53 -1.46 8.65 -5.89
CA LYS A 53 -2.47 9.45 -6.60
C LYS A 53 -2.31 9.32 -8.12
N ALA A 54 -1.09 9.53 -8.61
CA ALA A 54 -0.80 9.44 -10.04
C ALA A 54 -0.91 8.00 -10.57
N PHE A 55 -0.70 6.97 -9.73
CA PHE A 55 -0.99 5.59 -10.12
C PHE A 55 -2.50 5.37 -10.28
N CYS A 56 -3.30 5.86 -9.33
CA CYS A 56 -4.75 5.73 -9.39
C CYS A 56 -5.34 6.44 -10.62
N GLU A 57 -4.77 7.56 -11.04
CA GLU A 57 -5.16 8.26 -12.27
C GLU A 57 -4.87 7.43 -13.53
N ASP A 58 -3.69 6.81 -13.62
CA ASP A 58 -3.26 6.05 -14.79
C ASP A 58 -3.97 4.69 -14.90
N TYR A 59 -4.26 4.03 -13.77
CA TYR A 59 -4.66 2.62 -13.74
C TYR A 59 -6.01 2.33 -13.07
N ALA A 60 -6.60 3.30 -12.37
CA ALA A 60 -7.92 3.19 -11.72
C ALA A 60 -8.15 1.87 -10.93
N PRO A 61 -7.29 1.52 -9.97
CA PRO A 61 -7.49 0.32 -9.15
C PRO A 61 -8.79 0.45 -8.35
N GLU A 62 -9.44 -0.68 -8.07
CA GLU A 62 -10.64 -0.73 -7.23
C GLU A 62 -10.34 -0.27 -5.79
N ARG A 63 -9.11 -0.53 -5.32
CA ARG A 63 -8.66 -0.14 -3.99
C ARG A 63 -7.23 0.36 -3.98
N ALA A 64 -7.01 1.47 -3.28
CA ALA A 64 -5.68 2.03 -3.04
C ALA A 64 -5.44 2.16 -1.53
N ILE A 65 -4.35 1.56 -1.06
CA ILE A 65 -4.00 1.44 0.36
C ILE A 65 -2.62 2.04 0.61
N VAL A 66 -2.51 2.86 1.65
CA VAL A 66 -1.22 3.29 2.18
C VAL A 66 -1.01 2.61 3.52
N VAL A 67 0.06 1.83 3.62
CA VAL A 67 0.47 1.21 4.88
C VAL A 67 1.46 2.12 5.58
N SER A 68 1.20 2.52 6.82
CA SER A 68 2.03 3.48 7.53
C SER A 68 2.27 3.13 9.00
N ASN A 69 3.00 3.99 9.72
CA ASN A 69 3.14 3.93 11.18
C ASN A 69 2.15 4.86 11.90
N GLU A 70 1.05 5.28 11.26
CA GLU A 70 -0.02 6.00 11.96
C GLU A 70 -0.61 5.13 13.08
N SER A 71 -1.14 5.76 14.12
CA SER A 71 -1.68 5.05 15.28
C SER A 71 -3.08 4.47 15.05
N ARG A 72 -3.80 4.95 14.03
CA ARG A 72 -5.17 4.55 13.73
C ARG A 72 -5.42 4.57 12.21
N PRO A 73 -6.27 3.66 11.70
CA PRO A 73 -6.69 3.70 10.31
C PRO A 73 -7.57 4.93 10.04
N ARG A 74 -7.47 5.48 8.84
CA ARG A 74 -8.34 6.56 8.35
C ARG A 74 -8.46 6.53 6.83
N LYS A 75 -9.42 7.28 6.31
CA LYS A 75 -9.51 7.56 4.87
C LYS A 75 -8.85 8.88 4.52
N HIS A 76 -8.33 8.96 3.30
CA HIS A 76 -7.90 10.20 2.68
C HIS A 76 -8.36 10.22 1.22
N GLY A 77 -9.45 10.94 0.95
CA GLY A 77 -10.16 10.83 -0.32
C GLY A 77 -10.67 9.40 -0.53
N SER A 78 -10.30 8.80 -1.66
CA SER A 78 -10.62 7.41 -2.01
C SER A 78 -9.64 6.37 -1.42
N MET A 79 -8.54 6.80 -0.82
CA MET A 79 -7.50 5.89 -0.31
C MET A 79 -7.73 5.52 1.16
N ASP A 80 -7.41 4.27 1.49
CA ASP A 80 -7.32 3.81 2.87
C ASP A 80 -5.89 4.00 3.39
N ILE A 81 -5.72 4.62 4.56
CA ILE A 81 -4.43 4.67 5.26
C ILE A 81 -4.55 3.76 6.47
N ILE A 82 -3.69 2.74 6.54
CA ILE A 82 -3.81 1.64 7.50
C ILE A 82 -2.48 1.46 8.25
N PRO A 83 -2.50 1.42 9.59
CA PRO A 83 -1.33 1.03 10.39
C PRO A 83 -0.83 -0.35 9.96
N TRP A 84 0.49 -0.52 9.85
CA TRP A 84 1.04 -1.76 9.32
C TRP A 84 0.59 -3.02 10.06
N ARG A 85 0.42 -2.98 11.38
CA ARG A 85 -0.05 -4.13 12.16
C ARG A 85 -1.46 -4.57 11.72
N ASP A 86 -2.37 -3.60 11.64
CA ASP A 86 -3.74 -3.80 11.16
C ASP A 86 -3.75 -4.28 9.70
N PHE A 87 -2.89 -3.73 8.85
CA PHE A 87 -2.78 -4.15 7.46
C PHE A 87 -2.37 -5.62 7.35
N LEU A 88 -1.32 -6.03 8.08
CA LEU A 88 -0.87 -7.42 8.09
C LEU A 88 -1.98 -8.33 8.62
N GLU A 89 -2.60 -8.03 9.76
CA GLU A 89 -3.71 -8.83 10.29
C GLU A 89 -4.84 -9.00 9.26
N ARG A 90 -5.24 -7.92 8.59
CA ARG A 90 -6.26 -7.97 7.52
C ARG A 90 -5.78 -8.78 6.32
N LEU A 91 -4.52 -8.67 5.94
CA LEU A 91 -3.93 -9.41 4.82
C LEU A 91 -3.96 -10.93 5.10
N TRP A 92 -3.44 -11.36 6.25
CA TRP A 92 -3.39 -12.79 6.61
C TRP A 92 -4.77 -13.42 6.81
N ASN A 93 -5.76 -12.63 7.22
CA ASN A 93 -7.14 -13.08 7.36
C ASN A 93 -7.94 -13.04 6.04
N GLY A 94 -7.30 -12.74 4.90
CA GLY A 94 -7.96 -12.69 3.58
C GLY A 94 -8.91 -11.51 3.39
N VAL A 95 -8.78 -10.45 4.21
CA VAL A 95 -9.61 -9.23 4.14
C VAL A 95 -9.10 -8.26 3.07
N ILE A 96 -7.79 -8.26 2.79
CA ILE A 96 -7.20 -7.43 1.74
C ILE A 96 -7.32 -8.11 0.38
N VAL A 97 -6.84 -9.35 0.28
CA VAL A 97 -6.87 -10.18 -0.93
C VAL A 97 -7.15 -11.63 -0.49
N ARG A 98 -7.87 -12.40 -1.31
CA ARG A 98 -8.14 -13.83 -1.09
C ARG A 98 -7.24 -14.70 -1.94
#